data_AF-A0A9D9FU84-F1
#
_entry.id   AF-A0A9D9FU84-F1
#
_cell.length_a   1.000
_cell.length_b   1.000
_cell.length_c   1.000
_cell.angle_alpha   90.00
_cell.angle_beta   90.00
_cell.angle_gamma   90.00
#
_symmetry.space_group_name_H-M   'P 1'
#
loop_
_entity.id
_entity.type
_entity.pdbx_description
1 polymer ?
#
loop_
_entity_poly.entity_id
_entity_poly.type
_entity_poly.pdbx_seq_one_letter_code
_entity_poly.pdbx_strand_id
1 'polypeptide(L)' 'MTTYQTKAQTHAFERGMEACRNGKSQSDNPYPREADYYQLWEQGFLQERDARGALEA' A
#
# COMPACT_ATOMS: atom_id res chain seq x y z
N MET A 1 3.88 4.67 -23.69
CA MET A 1 2.97 5.56 -22.92
C MET A 1 3.58 5.72 -21.54
N THR A 2 4.10 6.90 -21.22
CA THR A 2 4.60 7.23 -19.88
C THR A 2 3.41 7.27 -18.94
N THR A 3 3.23 6.23 -18.14
CA THR A 3 2.22 6.16 -17.08
C THR A 3 2.59 7.20 -16.03
N TYR A 4 2.08 8.43 -16.19
CA TYR A 4 2.21 9.46 -15.16
C TYR A 4 1.43 8.98 -13.95
N GLN A 5 2.15 8.40 -13.00
CA GLN A 5 1.57 8.01 -11.74
C GLN A 5 1.10 9.30 -11.06
N THR A 6 -0.21 9.43 -10.85
CA THR A 6 -0.76 10.66 -10.27
C THR A 6 -0.35 10.76 -8.81
N LYS A 7 -0.26 11.99 -8.25
CA LYS A 7 0.04 12.17 -6.82
C LYS A 7 -0.86 11.33 -5.92
N ALA A 8 -2.12 11.11 -6.32
CA ALA A 8 -3.07 10.27 -5.60
C ALA A 8 -2.69 8.79 -5.60
N GLN A 9 -2.11 8.27 -6.69
CA GLN A 9 -1.65 6.90 -6.79
C GLN A 9 -0.43 6.64 -5.91
N THR A 10 0.56 7.55 -5.93
CA THR A 10 1.70 7.49 -5.03
C THR A 10 1.26 7.58 -3.56
N HIS A 11 0.33 8.50 -3.27
CA HIS A 11 -0.21 8.65 -1.92
C HIS A 11 -0.96 7.39 -1.45
N ALA A 12 -1.72 6.72 -2.31
CA ALA A 12 -2.37 5.45 -1.96
C ALA A 12 -1.35 4.38 -1.55
N PHE A 13 -0.26 4.27 -2.31
CA PHE A 13 0.85 3.36 -2.00
C PHE A 13 1.53 3.69 -0.66
N GLU A 14 1.91 4.95 -0.44
CA GLU A 14 2.52 5.40 0.82
C GLU A 14 1.62 5.13 2.03
N ARG A 15 0.30 5.35 1.87
CA ARG A 15 -0.69 5.05 2.91
C ARG A 15 -0.78 3.56 3.24
N GLY A 16 -0.53 2.69 2.26
CA GLY A 16 -0.44 1.25 2.45
C GLY A 16 0.74 0.86 3.33
N MET A 17 1.92 1.41 3.03
CA MET A 17 3.12 1.22 3.84
C MET A 17 2.90 1.72 5.27
N GLU A 18 2.38 2.94 5.44
CA GLU A 18 2.08 3.50 6.76
C GLU A 18 1.10 2.64 7.56
N ALA A 19 0.07 2.10 6.92
CA ALA A 19 -0.88 1.22 7.58
C ALA A 19 -0.21 -0.04 8.14
N CYS A 20 0.71 -0.64 7.38
CA CYS A 20 1.50 -1.77 7.85
C CYS A 20 2.43 -1.38 9.02
N ARG A 21 3.10 -0.22 8.95
CA ARG A 21 3.93 0.30 10.05
C ARG A 21 3.14 0.49 11.33
N ASN A 22 1.90 0.97 11.22
CA ASN A 22 0.99 1.18 12.34
C ASN A 22 0.32 -0.11 12.85
N GLY A 23 0.64 -1.28 12.27
CA GLY A 23 0.06 -2.56 12.68
C GLY A 23 -1.40 -2.75 12.27
N LYS A 24 -1.88 -2.00 11.27
CA LYS A 24 -3.22 -2.22 10.69
C LYS A 24 -3.25 -3.51 9.87
N SER A 25 -4.45 -4.00 9.59
CA SER A 25 -4.65 -5.15 8.72
C SER A 25 -4.81 -4.72 7.26
N GLN A 26 -4.56 -5.63 6.33
CA GLN A 26 -4.79 -5.38 4.90
C GLN A 26 -6.27 -5.07 4.59
N SER A 27 -7.20 -5.56 5.42
CA SER A 27 -8.63 -5.26 5.33
C SER A 27 -9.01 -3.84 5.77
N ASP A 28 -8.11 -3.08 6.40
CA ASP A 28 -8.30 -1.66 6.73
C ASP A 28 -8.10 -0.73 5.52
N ASN A 29 -7.92 -1.29 4.32
CA ASN A 29 -7.79 -0.52 3.09
C ASN A 29 -9.04 0.38 2.89
N PRO A 30 -8.89 1.72 2.88
CA PRO A 30 -10.02 2.63 2.75
C PRO A 30 -10.57 2.70 1.32
N TYR A 31 -9.86 2.14 0.34
CA TYR A 31 -10.26 2.17 -1.07
C TYR A 31 -11.21 1.00 -1.40
N PRO A 32 -12.18 1.20 -2.29
CA PRO A 32 -13.00 0.10 -2.80
C PRO A 32 -12.16 -0.79 -3.72
N ARG A 33 -12.42 -2.10 -3.73
CA ARG A 33 -11.63 -3.11 -4.50
C ARG A 33 -11.55 -2.84 -6.01
N GLU A 34 -12.53 -2.12 -6.55
CA GLU A 34 -12.61 -1.79 -7.98
C GLU A 34 -11.74 -0.58 -8.36
N ALA A 35 -11.25 0.19 -7.39
CA ALA A 35 -10.42 1.37 -7.66
C ALA A 35 -8.95 1.00 -7.87
N ASP A 36 -8.29 1.65 -8.82
CA ASP A 36 -6.83 1.51 -9.05
C ASP A 36 -6.00 1.80 -7.78
N TYR A 37 -6.51 2.65 -6.88
CA TYR A 37 -5.88 2.97 -5.60
C TYR A 37 -5.88 1.81 -4.60
N TYR A 38 -6.85 0.88 -4.69
CA TYR A 38 -6.88 -0.30 -3.81
C TYR A 38 -5.65 -1.17 -4.02
N GLN A 39 -5.34 -1.47 -5.28
CA GLN A 39 -4.19 -2.30 -5.62
C GLN A 39 -2.87 -1.60 -5.22
N LEU A 40 -2.77 -0.29 -5.43
CA LEU A 40 -1.58 0.49 -5.05
C LEU A 40 -1.36 0.51 -3.53
N TRP A 41 -2.43 0.74 -2.75
CA TRP A 41 -2.36 0.67 -1.29
C TRP A 41 -1.98 -0.73 -0.82
N GLU A 42 -2.56 -1.77 -1.42
CA GLU A 42 -2.24 -3.15 -1.08
C GLU A 42 -0.78 -3.49 -1.38
N GLN A 43 -0.25 -3.04 -2.52
CA GLN A 43 1.16 -3.19 -2.86
C GLN A 43 2.08 -2.53 -1.83
N GLY A 44 1.78 -1.30 -1.40
CA GLY A 44 2.56 -0.61 -0.36
C GLY A 44 2.52 -1.34 0.98
N PHE A 45 1.34 -1.83 1.38
CA PHE A 45 1.17 -2.60 2.60
C PHE A 45 1.98 -3.90 2.57
N LEU A 46 1.89 -4.65 1.47
CA LEU A 46 2.59 -5.92 1.29
C LEU A 46 4.11 -5.73 1.26
N GLN A 47 4.59 -4.68 0.59
CA GLN A 47 6.01 -4.35 0.54
C GLN A 47 6.58 -4.05 1.93
N GLU A 48 5.89 -3.23 2.73
CA GLU A 48 6.35 -2.94 4.08
C GLU A 48 6.25 -4.17 5.00
N ARG A 49 5.20 -4.98 4.84
CA ARG A 49 5.06 -6.23 5.60
C ARG A 49 6.19 -7.20 5.30
N ASP A 50 6.55 -7.35 4.03
CA ASP A 50 7.67 -8.19 3.59
C ASP A 50 9.00 -7.66 4.12
N ALA A 51 9.25 -6.35 4.02
CA ALA A 51 10.44 -5.70 4.55
C ALA A 51 10.57 -5.89 6.08
N ARG A 52 9.46 -5.80 6.83
CA ARG A 52 9.44 -6.06 8.27
C ARG A 52 9.64 -7.54 8.58
N GLY A 53 8.99 -8.43 7.84
CA GLY A 53 9.15 -9.89 7.98
C GLY A 53 10.57 -10.35 7.69
N ALA A 54 11.25 -9.71 6.74
CA ALA A 54 12.66 -9.95 6.43
C ALA A 54 13.62 -9.40 7.50
N LEU A 55 13.21 -8.38 8.26
CA LEU A 55 14.01 -7.83 9.37
C LEU A 55 13.92 -8.66 10.65
N GLU A 56 12.86 -9.44 10.80
CA GLU A 56 12.63 -10.32 11.97
C GLU A 56 13.04 -11.79 11.73
N ALA A 57 13.61 -12.11 10.56
CA ALA A 57 14.05 -13.45 10.15
C ALA A 57 15.55 -13.72 10.39
#